data_AF-A0A3M6ULI5-F1
#
_entry.id   AF-A0A3M6ULI5-F1
#
_cell.length_a   1.000
_cell.length_b   1.000
_cell.length_c   1.000
_cell.angle_alpha   90.00
_cell.angle_beta   90.00
_cell.angle_gamma   90.00
#
_symmetry.space_group_name_H-M   'P 1'
#
loop_
_entity.id
_entity.type
_entity.pdbx_description
1 polymer ?
#
loop_
_entity_poly.entity_id
_entity_poly.type
_entity_poly.pdbx_seq_one_letter_code
_entity_poly.pdbx_strand_id
1 'polypeptide(L)'
;MGNECSSCGNKATEGKYCKRCYERRFPVCKHCKKPIRDGEAKFGGCHKNPCYNNMTRRCCECNGTASDGSYCKSCYDKKFPPPLRAVASGGGMTFKLYSREEPNQRMIDFAKYSLGQGMNRPLTGRQQ
;
A
#
# COMPACT_ATOMS: atom_id res chain seq x y z
N MET A 1 -33.36 -19.56 3.23
CA MET A 1 -33.00 -19.39 4.64
C MET A 1 -32.28 -18.07 4.77
N GLY A 2 -32.93 -17.06 5.37
CA GLY A 2 -32.40 -15.71 5.44
C GLY A 2 -31.20 -15.64 6.39
N ASN A 3 -30.16 -14.90 6.01
CA ASN A 3 -29.06 -14.54 6.90
C ASN A 3 -29.62 -13.66 8.02
N GLU A 4 -30.01 -14.26 9.14
CA GLU A 4 -30.50 -13.56 10.34
C GLU A 4 -29.38 -13.41 11.36
N CYS A 5 -29.42 -12.32 12.11
CA CYS A 5 -28.45 -11.96 13.14
C CYS A 5 -28.62 -12.90 14.33
N SER A 6 -27.55 -13.63 14.66
CA SER A 6 -27.54 -14.57 15.78
C SER A 6 -27.77 -13.93 17.17
N SER A 7 -27.75 -12.60 17.27
CA SER A 7 -28.02 -11.90 18.54
C SER A 7 -29.38 -11.22 18.62
N CYS A 8 -30.08 -10.98 17.50
CA CYS A 8 -31.30 -10.17 17.54
C CYS A 8 -32.32 -10.47 16.43
N GLY A 9 -32.12 -11.52 15.62
CA GLY A 9 -33.05 -11.92 14.56
C GLY A 9 -33.11 -11.01 13.32
N ASN A 10 -32.60 -9.76 13.41
CA ASN A 10 -32.55 -8.84 12.26
C ASN A 10 -31.70 -9.38 11.10
N LYS A 11 -31.90 -8.90 9.88
CA LYS A 11 -31.04 -9.24 8.73
C LYS A 11 -29.55 -9.06 9.04
N ALA A 12 -28.77 -10.14 8.93
CA ALA A 12 -27.33 -10.12 9.09
C ALA A 12 -26.70 -9.44 7.88
N THR A 13 -25.80 -8.51 8.16
CA THR A 13 -25.08 -7.71 7.16
C THR A 13 -23.59 -7.99 7.19
N GLU A 14 -23.06 -8.43 8.34
CA GLU A 14 -21.65 -8.75 8.53
C GLU A 14 -21.51 -10.12 9.20
N GLY A 15 -21.29 -11.15 8.37
CA GLY A 15 -21.21 -12.54 8.82
C GLY A 15 -22.53 -13.00 9.44
N LYS A 16 -22.49 -13.43 10.70
CA LYS A 16 -23.66 -13.91 11.47
C LYS A 16 -24.38 -12.81 12.25
N TYR A 17 -23.99 -11.55 12.11
CA TYR A 17 -24.56 -10.45 12.88
C TYR A 17 -25.08 -9.32 11.99
N CYS A 18 -26.10 -8.60 12.48
CA CYS A 18 -26.45 -7.29 11.94
C CYS A 18 -25.40 -6.27 12.37
N LYS A 19 -25.27 -5.17 11.63
CA LYS A 19 -24.30 -4.10 11.89
C LYS A 19 -24.26 -3.67 13.37
N ARG A 20 -25.42 -3.42 13.99
CA ARG A 20 -25.51 -2.97 15.39
C ARG A 20 -25.00 -4.01 16.39
N CYS A 21 -25.36 -5.28 16.20
CA CYS A 21 -24.90 -6.35 17.08
C CYS A 21 -23.42 -6.67 16.86
N TYR A 22 -22.94 -6.54 15.62
CA TYR A 22 -21.54 -6.66 15.26
C TYR A 22 -20.71 -5.61 16.02
N GLU A 23 -21.05 -4.33 15.90
CA GLU A 23 -20.33 -3.22 16.54
C GLU A 23 -20.32 -3.30 18.07
N ARG A 24 -21.37 -3.87 18.70
CA ARG A 24 -21.42 -4.08 20.16
C ARG A 24 -20.61 -5.29 20.63
N ARG A 25 -20.50 -6.33 19.80
CA ARG A 25 -19.84 -7.59 20.14
C ARG A 25 -18.32 -7.47 20.04
N PHE A 26 -17.84 -6.75 19.03
CA PHE A 26 -16.41 -6.71 18.71
C PHE A 26 -15.72 -5.50 19.38
N PRO A 27 -14.52 -5.70 19.95
CA PRO A 27 -13.78 -4.61 20.58
C PRO A 27 -13.35 -3.58 19.54
N VAL A 28 -13.46 -2.29 19.88
CA VAL A 28 -13.07 -1.19 18.98
C VAL A 28 -11.58 -0.88 19.13
N CYS A 29 -10.88 -0.73 18.01
CA CYS A 29 -9.48 -0.35 17.98
C CYS A 29 -9.28 1.05 18.57
N LYS A 30 -8.40 1.17 19.58
CA LYS A 30 -8.14 2.44 20.27
C LYS A 30 -7.61 3.54 19.35
N HIS A 31 -6.87 3.15 18.29
CA HIS A 31 -6.22 4.08 17.36
C HIS A 31 -7.15 4.53 16.21
N CYS A 32 -7.72 3.60 15.43
CA CYS A 32 -8.53 3.95 14.25
C CYS A 32 -10.04 4.02 14.52
N LYS A 33 -10.48 3.72 15.75
CA LYS A 33 -11.89 3.71 16.17
C LYS A 33 -12.81 2.78 15.37
N LYS A 34 -12.25 1.83 14.61
CA LYS A 34 -13.00 0.79 13.90
C LYS A 34 -13.07 -0.50 14.72
N PRO A 35 -14.15 -1.29 14.64
CA PRO A 35 -14.23 -2.59 15.28
C PRO A 35 -13.11 -3.52 14.78
N ILE A 36 -12.51 -4.29 15.70
CA ILE A 36 -11.55 -5.34 15.41
C ILE A 36 -12.35 -6.62 15.16
N ARG A 37 -12.39 -7.05 13.91
CA ARG A 37 -13.21 -8.16 13.45
C ARG A 37 -12.69 -9.50 14.01
N ASP A 38 -13.57 -10.49 14.05
CA ASP A 38 -13.18 -11.86 14.38
C ASP A 38 -12.15 -12.38 13.35
N GLY A 39 -11.02 -12.90 13.84
CA GLY A 39 -9.89 -13.32 13.00
C GLY A 39 -8.87 -12.22 12.66
N GLU A 40 -9.13 -10.95 12.97
CA GLU A 40 -8.11 -9.90 12.84
C GLU A 40 -7.10 -9.98 13.99
N ALA A 41 -5.81 -10.02 13.64
CA ALA A 41 -4.75 -9.97 14.63
C ALA A 41 -4.80 -8.63 15.40
N LYS A 42 -4.77 -8.69 16.73
CA LYS A 42 -4.81 -7.52 17.61
C LYS A 42 -3.70 -7.54 18.65
N PHE A 43 -3.29 -6.35 19.08
CA PHE A 43 -2.33 -6.18 20.16
C PHE A 43 -2.77 -5.02 21.06
N GLY A 44 -2.93 -5.25 22.36
CA GLY A 44 -3.26 -4.20 23.34
C GLY A 44 -4.58 -3.43 23.09
N GLY A 45 -5.53 -4.01 22.33
CA GLY A 45 -6.77 -3.33 21.94
C GLY A 45 -6.65 -2.44 20.70
N CYS A 46 -5.61 -2.63 19.89
CA CYS A 46 -5.48 -2.07 18.55
C CYS A 46 -5.38 -3.19 17.50
N HIS A 47 -5.75 -2.90 16.25
CA HIS A 47 -5.38 -3.76 15.11
C HIS A 47 -3.86 -3.91 15.08
N LYS A 48 -3.36 -5.16 14.99
CA LYS A 48 -1.92 -5.44 14.87
C LYS A 48 -1.35 -4.69 13.66
N ASN A 49 -2.02 -4.85 12.52
CA ASN A 49 -1.74 -4.13 11.28
C ASN A 49 -3.01 -3.39 10.80
N PRO A 50 -2.92 -2.15 10.28
CA PRO A 50 -1.74 -1.29 10.28
C PRO A 50 -1.56 -0.51 11.59
N CYS A 51 -2.53 -0.50 12.51
CA CYS A 51 -2.57 0.48 13.60
C CYS A 51 -1.41 0.37 14.60
N TYR A 52 -1.23 -0.79 15.25
CA TYR A 52 -0.17 -0.97 16.23
C TYR A 52 1.22 -0.82 15.60
N ASN A 53 1.40 -1.36 14.40
CA ASN A 53 2.64 -1.24 13.65
C ASN A 53 2.97 0.21 13.27
N ASN A 54 1.98 1.01 12.87
CA ASN A 54 2.18 2.45 12.62
C ASN A 54 2.58 3.20 13.90
N MET A 55 1.91 2.91 15.02
CA MET A 55 2.24 3.51 16.33
C MET A 55 3.67 3.17 16.80
N THR A 56 4.14 1.97 16.48
CA THR A 56 5.47 1.47 16.90
C THR A 56 6.55 1.65 15.85
N ARG A 57 6.26 2.32 14.73
CA ARG A 57 7.13 2.48 13.56
C ARG A 57 7.71 1.15 13.06
N ARG A 58 6.86 0.12 12.98
CA ARG A 58 7.18 -1.21 12.48
C ARG A 58 6.48 -1.52 11.17
N CYS A 59 7.15 -2.27 10.31
CA CYS A 59 6.63 -2.70 9.02
C CYS A 59 5.60 -3.82 9.21
N CYS A 60 4.43 -3.71 8.56
CA CYS A 60 3.35 -4.70 8.64
C CYS A 60 3.71 -6.09 8.10
N GLU A 61 4.62 -6.17 7.13
CA GLU A 61 4.98 -7.42 6.46
C GLU A 61 6.13 -8.15 7.17
N CYS A 62 7.23 -7.45 7.49
CA CYS A 62 8.44 -8.06 8.06
C CYS A 62 8.73 -7.70 9.52
N ASN A 63 7.89 -6.87 10.16
CA ASN A 63 8.08 -6.36 11.53
C ASN A 63 9.39 -5.57 11.76
N GLY A 64 10.17 -5.28 10.71
CA GLY A 64 11.34 -4.41 10.77
C GLY A 64 10.97 -2.94 10.93
N THR A 65 11.96 -2.04 10.99
CA THR A 65 11.72 -0.59 11.12
C THR A 65 10.98 -0.05 9.89
N ALA A 66 9.85 0.61 10.10
CA ALA A 66 9.13 1.30 9.03
C ALA A 66 9.80 2.65 8.74
N SER A 67 9.98 2.95 7.46
CA SER A 67 10.64 4.18 7.00
C SER A 67 9.64 5.32 6.88
N ASP A 68 8.39 5.00 6.50
CA ASP A 68 7.27 5.94 6.43
C ASP A 68 5.94 5.17 6.50
N GLY A 69 5.11 5.48 7.49
CA GLY A 69 3.84 4.79 7.72
C GLY A 69 3.99 3.31 8.12
N SER A 70 3.19 2.43 7.50
CA SER A 70 3.00 1.05 7.96
C SER A 70 3.95 0.02 7.32
N TYR A 71 4.87 0.42 6.44
CA TYR A 71 5.78 -0.49 5.71
C TYR A 71 7.22 0.05 5.73
N CYS A 72 8.22 -0.85 5.65
CA CYS A 72 9.59 -0.47 5.33
C CYS A 72 9.74 -0.29 3.80
N LYS A 73 10.78 0.43 3.36
CA LYS A 73 11.03 0.69 1.92
C LYS A 73 10.96 -0.58 1.07
N SER A 74 11.65 -1.65 1.47
CA SER A 74 11.67 -2.91 0.71
C SER A 74 10.29 -3.59 0.61
N CYS A 75 9.54 -3.67 1.71
CA CYS A 75 8.20 -4.26 1.69
C CYS A 75 7.19 -3.37 0.94
N TYR A 76 7.35 -2.05 1.01
CA TYR A 76 6.56 -1.11 0.24
C TYR A 76 6.82 -1.29 -1.26
N ASP A 77 8.08 -1.32 -1.70
CA ASP A 77 8.43 -1.48 -3.12
C ASP A 77 8.04 -2.87 -3.68
N LYS A 78 8.03 -3.92 -2.86
CA LYS A 78 7.49 -5.23 -3.28
C LYS A 78 5.98 -5.21 -3.51
N LYS A 79 5.24 -4.55 -2.61
CA LYS A 79 3.77 -4.51 -2.66
C LYS A 79 3.25 -3.49 -3.67
N PHE A 80 3.97 -2.40 -3.79
CA PHE A 80 3.72 -1.31 -4.71
C PHE A 80 5.01 -1.10 -5.52
N PRO A 81 5.20 -1.82 -6.63
CA PRO A 81 6.37 -1.63 -7.47
C PRO A 81 6.46 -0.17 -7.95
N PRO A 82 7.68 0.40 -8.00
CA PRO A 82 7.88 1.76 -8.49
C PRO A 82 7.38 1.88 -9.94
N PRO A 83 6.80 3.03 -10.35
CA PRO A 83 6.39 3.24 -11.72
C PRO A 83 7.60 3.30 -12.66
N LEU A 84 7.39 2.88 -13.91
CA LEU A 84 8.38 3.02 -14.97
C LEU A 84 8.57 4.51 -15.29
N ARG A 85 9.81 4.99 -15.23
CA ARG A 85 10.16 6.41 -15.47
C ARG A 85 10.87 6.63 -16.80
N ALA A 86 11.77 5.72 -17.16
CA ALA A 86 12.51 5.83 -18.41
C ALA A 86 12.68 4.45 -19.06
N VAL A 87 12.65 4.45 -20.39
CA VAL A 87 13.02 3.31 -21.21
C VAL A 87 14.08 3.80 -22.17
N ALA A 88 15.23 3.15 -22.20
CA ALA A 88 16.29 3.41 -23.14
C ALA A 88 16.55 2.14 -23.95
N SER A 89 16.62 2.27 -25.27
CA SER A 89 16.85 1.14 -26.17
C SER A 89 18.02 1.49 -27.08
N GLY A 90 19.03 0.62 -27.12
CA GLY A 90 20.24 0.81 -27.93
C GLY A 90 20.99 -0.51 -28.09
N GLY A 91 21.52 -0.77 -29.29
CA GLY A 91 22.33 -1.97 -29.56
C GLY A 91 21.62 -3.31 -29.34
N GLY A 92 20.30 -3.38 -29.56
CA GLY A 92 19.50 -4.61 -29.33
C GLY A 92 19.12 -4.87 -27.87
N MET A 93 19.50 -3.99 -26.94
CA MET A 93 19.12 -4.09 -25.53
C MET A 93 18.14 -2.99 -25.14
N THR A 94 17.22 -3.30 -24.22
CA THR A 94 16.26 -2.34 -23.67
C THR A 94 16.40 -2.27 -22.16
N PHE A 95 16.75 -1.09 -21.66
CA PHE A 95 16.88 -0.75 -20.25
C PHE A 95 15.62 -0.05 -19.76
N LYS A 96 15.07 -0.50 -18.64
CA LYS A 96 13.89 0.07 -18.00
C LYS A 96 14.26 0.58 -16.60
N LEU A 97 14.06 1.86 -16.37
CA LEU A 97 14.30 2.51 -15.07
C LEU A 97 12.98 2.67 -14.33
N TYR A 98 12.85 2.06 -13.16
CA TYR A 98 11.69 2.19 -12.28
C TYR A 98 12.09 3.01 -11.05
N SER A 99 11.42 4.14 -10.82
CA SER A 99 11.71 5.00 -9.66
C SER A 99 10.47 5.75 -9.18
N ARG A 100 10.32 5.87 -7.86
CA ARG A 100 9.28 6.70 -7.21
C ARG A 100 9.74 8.14 -7.05
N GLU A 101 10.98 8.33 -6.60
CA GLU A 101 11.63 9.63 -6.52
C GLU A 101 11.70 10.22 -7.93
N GLU A 102 11.38 11.50 -8.07
CA GLU A 102 11.64 12.22 -9.31
C GLU A 102 13.14 12.08 -9.59
N PRO A 103 13.54 11.34 -10.62
CA PRO A 103 14.94 11.21 -10.91
C PRO A 103 15.45 12.63 -11.19
N ASN A 104 16.44 13.09 -10.41
CA ASN A 104 17.10 14.37 -10.66
C ASN A 104 17.37 14.47 -12.16
N GLN A 105 16.93 15.56 -12.81
CA GLN A 105 17.07 15.76 -14.26
C GLN A 105 18.49 15.39 -14.75
N ARG A 106 19.50 15.71 -13.94
CA ARG A 106 20.92 15.35 -14.13
C ARG A 106 21.21 13.86 -14.27
N MET A 107 20.56 12.98 -13.51
CA MET A 107 20.75 11.53 -13.66
C MET A 107 20.12 11.00 -14.94
N ILE A 108 18.96 11.54 -15.32
CA ILE A 108 18.33 11.21 -16.60
C ILE A 108 19.23 11.68 -17.75
N ASP A 109 19.74 12.91 -17.66
CA ASP A 109 20.59 13.49 -18.71
C ASP A 109 21.97 12.82 -18.77
N PHE A 110 22.53 12.40 -17.64
CA PHE A 110 23.74 11.57 -17.61
C PHE A 110 23.50 10.19 -18.21
N ALA A 111 22.36 9.55 -17.92
CA ALA A 111 21.99 8.28 -18.54
C ALA A 111 21.79 8.43 -20.05
N LYS A 112 21.13 9.50 -20.50
CA LYS A 112 20.97 9.84 -21.93
C LYS A 112 22.32 10.09 -22.62
N TYR A 113 23.25 10.78 -21.95
CA TYR A 113 24.58 11.07 -22.48
C TYR A 113 25.44 9.81 -22.56
N SER A 114 25.44 9.01 -21.49
CA SER A 114 26.25 7.78 -21.37
C SER A 114 25.76 6.64 -22.26
N LEU A 115 24.45 6.61 -22.56
CA LEU A 115 23.86 5.62 -23.47
C LEU A 115 23.98 6.00 -24.95
N GLY A 116 24.64 7.12 -25.26
CA GLY A 116 24.89 7.58 -26.64
C GLY A 116 23.61 8.00 -27.34
N GLN A 117 23.51 9.29 -27.66
CA GLN A 117 22.53 9.90 -28.58
C GLN A 117 21.47 8.94 -29.19
N GLY A 118 20.24 9.00 -28.68
CA GLY A 118 19.15 8.21 -29.26
C GLY A 118 17.79 8.33 -28.59
N MET A 119 17.41 9.49 -28.05
CA MET A 119 16.00 9.72 -27.66
C MET A 119 15.45 10.93 -28.42
N ASN A 120 14.92 10.66 -29.60
CA ASN A 120 14.05 11.60 -30.29
C ASN A 120 12.74 11.77 -29.50
N ARG A 121 12.47 13.05 -29.18
CA ARG A 121 11.20 13.69 -28.78
C ARG A 121 10.78 13.69 -27.28
N PRO A 122 10.44 14.87 -26.74
CA PRO A 122 9.63 14.99 -25.54
C PRO A 122 8.17 14.68 -25.86
N LEU A 123 7.57 13.70 -25.16
CA LEU A 123 6.11 13.61 -25.06
C LEU A 123 5.65 14.55 -23.94
N THR A 124 5.63 15.85 -24.22
CA THR A 124 4.72 16.76 -23.51
C THR A 124 3.31 16.39 -23.95
N GLY A 125 2.64 15.54 -23.17
CA GLY A 125 1.20 15.39 -23.23
C GLY A 125 0.56 16.70 -22.80
N ARG A 126 0.20 17.55 -23.77
CA ARG A 126 -0.79 18.60 -23.57
C ARG A 126 -2.15 17.94 -23.83
N GLN A 127 -2.90 17.70 -22.76
CA GLN A 127 -4.33 17.44 -22.84
C GLN A 127 -5.01 18.69 -23.43
N GLN A 128 -5.74 18.51 -24.53
CA GLN A 128 -6.98 19.20 -24.87
C GLN A 128 -7.81 18.25 -25.72
#